data_AF-A0ABD5TD89-F1
#
_entry.id   AF-A0ABD5TD89-F1
#
_cell.length_a   1.000
_cell.length_b   1.000
_cell.length_c   1.000
_cell.angle_alpha   90.00
_cell.angle_beta   90.00
_cell.angle_gamma   90.00
#
_symmetry.space_group_name_H-M   'P 1'
#
loop_
_entity.id
_entity.type
_entity.pdbx_description
1 polymer ?
#
loop_
_entity_poly.entity_id
_entity_poly.type
_entity_poly.pdbx_seq_one_letter_code
_entity_poly.pdbx_strand_id
1 'polypeptide(L)'
;MSLIDALPYPMSAAAVRGLTDSERIVEAHHEVIAQRSGTEVVPAMLITTEATSFAVVEDRATERYRVLASGDRDDREDVYAELREWATEQGYGGP
;
A
#
# COMPACT_ATOMS: atom_id res chain seq x y z
N MET A 1 -13.57 -9.77 -7.79
CA MET A 1 -12.11 -9.69 -7.97
C MET A 1 -11.69 -8.37 -7.34
N SER A 2 -10.84 -8.41 -6.32
CA SER A 2 -10.51 -7.20 -5.55
C SER A 2 -9.58 -6.32 -6.38
N LEU A 3 -9.73 -4.99 -6.30
CA LEU A 3 -8.85 -4.03 -6.99
C LEU A 3 -7.36 -4.29 -6.68
N ILE A 4 -7.11 -4.83 -5.49
CA ILE A 4 -5.77 -5.11 -4.95
C ILE A 4 -5.13 -6.32 -5.65
N ASP A 5 -5.93 -7.29 -6.10
CA ASP A 5 -5.43 -8.46 -6.82
C ASP A 5 -4.86 -8.11 -8.21
N ALA A 6 -5.24 -6.94 -8.74
CA ALA A 6 -4.82 -6.45 -10.05
C ALA A 6 -3.59 -5.52 -9.98
N LEU A 7 -3.08 -5.22 -8.78
CA LEU A 7 -1.91 -4.35 -8.62
C LEU A 7 -0.66 -5.01 -9.23
N PRO A 8 0.12 -4.29 -10.05
CA PRO A 8 1.39 -4.78 -10.56
C PRO A 8 2.37 -5.07 -9.44
N TYR A 9 3.13 -6.17 -9.51
CA TYR A 9 4.17 -6.49 -8.53
C TYR A 9 5.55 -6.61 -9.19
N PRO A 10 6.60 -5.98 -8.64
CA PRO A 10 6.57 -4.95 -7.59
C PRO A 10 6.07 -3.60 -8.13
N MET A 11 5.44 -2.79 -7.27
CA MET A 11 5.12 -1.41 -7.63
C MET A 11 6.32 -0.49 -7.43
N SER A 12 6.48 0.49 -8.31
CA SER A 12 7.35 1.66 -8.12
C SER A 12 6.57 2.83 -7.51
N ALA A 13 7.24 3.81 -6.91
CA ALA A 13 6.55 4.99 -6.37
C ALA A 13 5.80 5.78 -7.45
N ALA A 14 6.33 5.80 -8.69
CA ALA A 14 5.66 6.40 -9.84
C ALA A 14 4.36 5.66 -10.19
N ALA A 15 4.35 4.33 -10.15
CA ALA A 15 3.15 3.55 -10.42
C ALA A 15 2.06 3.76 -9.34
N VAL A 16 2.45 3.93 -8.07
CA VAL A 16 1.49 4.20 -6.98
C VAL A 16 0.79 5.54 -7.18
N ARG A 17 1.53 6.58 -7.60
CA ARG A 17 0.96 7.89 -7.90
C ARG A 17 -0.01 7.87 -9.10
N GLY A 18 0.11 6.90 -10.00
CA GLY A 18 -0.81 6.72 -11.13
C GLY A 18 -2.10 5.97 -10.79
N LEU A 19 -2.21 5.37 -9.59
CA LEU A 19 -3.42 4.64 -9.19
C LEU A 19 -4.62 5.57 -8.92
N THR A 20 -4.37 6.84 -8.58
CA THR A 20 -5.41 7.85 -8.31
C THR A 20 -6.23 8.22 -9.54
N ASP A 21 -5.74 7.91 -10.75
CA ASP A 21 -6.46 8.19 -12.01
C ASP A 21 -7.42 7.04 -12.40
N SER A 22 -7.42 5.91 -11.68
CA SER A 22 -8.47 4.88 -11.81
C SER A 22 -9.68 5.30 -10.99
N GLU A 23 -10.84 5.37 -11.65
CA GLU A 23 -12.14 5.97 -11.23
C GLU A 23 -12.75 5.55 -9.87
N ARG A 24 -12.01 4.86 -8.99
CA ARG A 24 -12.46 4.42 -7.66
C ARG A 24 -11.49 4.73 -6.52
N ILE A 25 -10.26 5.15 -6.82
CA ILE A 25 -9.24 5.48 -5.81
C ILE A 25 -9.14 7.00 -5.74
N VAL A 26 -9.49 7.57 -4.58
CA VAL A 26 -9.34 9.01 -4.34
C VAL A 26 -7.93 9.37 -3.87
N GLU A 27 -7.22 8.43 -3.26
CA GLU A 27 -5.85 8.66 -2.79
C GLU A 27 -5.07 7.35 -2.73
N ALA A 28 -3.81 7.37 -3.20
CA ALA A 28 -2.87 6.27 -3.01
C ALA A 28 -1.52 6.86 -2.59
N HIS A 29 -1.01 6.42 -1.43
CA HIS A 29 0.23 6.91 -0.84
C HIS A 29 1.19 5.75 -0.58
N HIS A 30 2.42 5.86 -1.07
CA HIS A 30 3.49 4.92 -0.76
C HIS A 30 4.03 5.23 0.63
N GLU A 31 3.81 4.33 1.58
CA GLU A 31 4.24 4.53 2.96
C GLU A 31 5.66 4.02 3.19
N VAL A 32 6.06 3.01 2.43
CA VAL A 32 7.42 2.49 2.45
C VAL A 32 8.01 2.53 1.05
N ILE A 33 9.21 3.09 0.94
CA ILE A 33 10.06 2.98 -0.23
C ILE A 33 11.27 2.12 0.14
N ALA A 34 11.53 1.08 -0.65
CA ALA A 34 12.71 0.23 -0.48
C ALA A 34 13.54 0.18 -1.76
N GLN A 35 14.86 0.03 -1.61
CA GLN A 35 15.78 -0.19 -2.72
C GLN A 35 16.05 -1.70 -2.85
N ARG A 36 15.70 -2.30 -3.99
CA ARG A 36 16.02 -3.69 -4.32
C ARG A 36 16.81 -3.73 -5.61
N SER A 37 18.07 -4.19 -5.53
CA SER A 37 18.94 -4.34 -6.71
C SER A 37 19.03 -3.07 -7.57
N GLY A 38 19.07 -1.89 -6.93
CA GLY A 38 19.12 -0.59 -7.61
C GLY A 38 17.79 -0.09 -8.18
N THR A 39 16.68 -0.80 -7.92
CA THR A 39 15.33 -0.39 -8.30
C THR A 39 14.53 0.01 -7.07
N GLU A 40 13.83 1.14 -7.18
CA GLU A 40 12.90 1.60 -6.16
C GLU A 40 11.59 0.81 -6.22
N VAL A 41 11.20 0.21 -5.10
CA VAL A 41 9.95 -0.53 -4.95
C VAL A 41 9.15 -0.02 -3.75
N VAL A 42 7.85 -0.27 -3.77
CA VAL A 42 6.92 0.09 -2.69
C VAL A 42 6.38 -1.17 -2.02
N PRO A 43 6.97 -1.60 -0.88
CA PRO A 43 6.50 -2.75 -0.11
C PRO A 43 5.16 -2.52 0.58
N ALA A 44 4.83 -1.27 0.92
CA ALA A 44 3.64 -0.92 1.67
C ALA A 44 3.06 0.42 1.19
N MET A 45 1.75 0.47 1.07
CA MET A 45 1.01 1.65 0.62
C MET A 45 -0.37 1.71 1.26
N LEU A 46 -0.85 2.93 1.45
CA LEU A 46 -2.21 3.22 1.88
C LEU A 46 -3.04 3.59 0.65
N ILE A 47 -4.14 2.89 0.42
CA ILE A 47 -5.09 3.17 -0.66
C ILE A 47 -6.42 3.60 -0.04
N THR A 48 -6.89 4.78 -0.39
CA THR A 48 -8.21 5.28 0.05
C THR A 48 -9.12 5.43 -1.16
N THR A 49 -10.28 4.80 -1.05
CA THR A 49 -11.42 4.94 -1.96
C THR A 49 -12.43 5.91 -1.38
N GLU A 50 -13.53 6.18 -2.08
CA GLU A 50 -14.55 7.11 -1.59
C GLU A 50 -15.14 6.69 -0.23
N ALA A 51 -15.22 5.39 0.04
CA ALA A 51 -15.87 4.82 1.22
C ALA A 51 -14.91 4.08 2.18
N THR A 52 -13.77 3.59 1.68
CA THR A 52 -12.94 2.63 2.43
C THR A 52 -11.45 2.94 2.27
N SER A 53 -10.70 2.83 3.36
CA SER A 53 -9.23 2.86 3.37
C SER A 53 -8.66 1.45 3.53
N PHE A 54 -7.56 1.18 2.83
CA PHE A 54 -6.88 -0.10 2.78
C PHE A 54 -5.40 0.09 3.05
N ALA A 55 -4.88 -0.64 4.04
CA ALA A 55 -3.45 -0.86 4.22
C ALA A 55 -3.05 -2.05 3.34
N VAL A 56 -2.21 -1.79 2.34
CA VAL A 56 -1.78 -2.80 1.36
C VAL A 56 -0.29 -3.03 1.50
N VAL A 57 0.07 -4.30 1.64
CA VAL A 57 1.46 -4.73 1.86
C VAL A 57 1.84 -5.81 0.86
N GLU A 58 3.12 -5.90 0.53
CA GLU A 58 3.64 -6.97 -0.29
C GLU A 58 3.55 -8.32 0.45
N ASP A 59 3.31 -9.37 -0.32
CA ASP A 59 3.54 -10.75 0.04
C ASP A 59 4.60 -11.31 -0.90
N ARG A 60 5.84 -11.38 -0.39
CA ARG A 60 6.97 -11.89 -1.17
C ARG A 60 6.89 -13.37 -1.48
N ALA A 61 6.14 -14.15 -0.68
CA ALA A 61 6.03 -15.58 -0.91
C ALA A 61 5.15 -15.89 -2.12
N THR A 62 4.18 -15.02 -2.40
CA THR A 62 3.26 -15.14 -3.54
C THR A 62 3.54 -14.15 -4.67
N GLU A 63 4.53 -13.27 -4.50
CA GLU A 63 4.91 -12.20 -5.43
C GLU A 63 3.70 -11.32 -5.80
N ARG A 64 2.91 -10.94 -4.79
CA ARG A 64 1.67 -10.16 -4.93
C ARG A 64 1.52 -9.15 -3.81
N TYR A 65 0.47 -8.34 -3.88
CA TYR A 65 0.02 -7.52 -2.76
C TYR A 65 -1.15 -8.17 -2.04
N ARG A 66 -1.26 -7.91 -0.74
CA ARG A 66 -2.38 -8.32 0.09
C ARG A 66 -2.88 -7.17 0.95
N VAL A 67 -4.14 -7.24 1.36
CA VAL A 67 -4.68 -6.35 2.39
C VAL A 67 -4.11 -6.78 3.73
N LEU A 68 -3.53 -5.83 4.46
CA LEU A 68 -3.19 -5.98 5.87
C LEU A 68 -4.41 -5.63 6.72
N ALA A 69 -4.97 -4.44 6.50
CA ALA A 69 -6.10 -3.89 7.24
C ALA A 69 -7.02 -3.09 6.31
N SER A 70 -8.29 -2.96 6.69
CA SER A 70 -9.26 -2.11 6.00
C SER A 70 -10.27 -1.54 6.98
N GLY A 71 -10.68 -0.30 6.75
CA GLY A 71 -11.68 0.40 7.56
C GLY A 71 -12.44 1.40 6.71
N ASP A 72 -13.50 1.97 7.27
CA ASP A 72 -14.19 3.07 6.60
C ASP A 72 -13.22 4.23 6.38
N ARG A 73 -13.52 5.09 5.41
CA ARG A 73 -12.63 6.22 5.07
C ARG A 73 -12.31 7.11 6.27
N ASP A 74 -13.25 7.27 7.19
CA ASP A 74 -13.06 8.07 8.40
C ASP A 74 -12.12 7.39 9.42
N ASP A 75 -11.98 6.07 9.35
CA ASP A 75 -11.06 5.25 10.17
C ASP A 75 -9.66 5.13 9.52
N ARG A 76 -9.34 5.99 8.55
CA ARG A 76 -8.06 5.99 7.83
C ARG A 76 -6.86 6.01 8.77
N GLU A 77 -6.94 6.72 9.89
CA GLU A 77 -5.84 6.82 10.85
C GLU A 77 -5.54 5.48 11.54
N ASP A 78 -6.57 4.70 11.86
CA ASP A 78 -6.40 3.36 12.46
C ASP A 78 -5.82 2.38 11.45
N VAL A 79 -6.32 2.40 10.21
CA VAL A 79 -5.76 1.62 9.09
C VAL A 79 -4.29 2.00 8.84
N TYR A 80 -3.98 3.29 8.95
CA TYR A 80 -2.61 3.77 8.81
C TYR A 80 -1.70 3.32 9.96
N ALA A 81 -2.21 3.31 11.19
CA ALA A 81 -1.48 2.83 12.36
C ALA A 81 -1.05 1.37 12.19
N GLU A 82 -1.95 0.49 11.73
CA GLU A 82 -1.62 -0.91 11.43
C GLU A 82 -0.53 -1.04 10.34
N LEU A 83 -0.61 -0.21 9.29
CA LEU A 83 0.39 -0.20 8.23
C LEU A 83 1.78 0.23 8.75
N ARG A 84 1.83 1.21 9.67
CA ARG A 84 3.07 1.65 10.31
C ARG A 84 3.64 0.59 11.26
N GLU A 85 2.78 -0.09 12.00
CA GLU A 85 3.20 -1.20 12.86
C GLU A 85 3.83 -2.30 12.02
N TRP A 86 3.17 -2.76 10.96
CA TRP A 86 3.73 -3.72 10.03
C TRP A 86 5.06 -3.25 9.42
N ALA A 87 5.13 -1.99 8.97
CA ALA A 87 6.37 -1.45 8.42
C ALA A 87 7.50 -1.51 9.46
N THR A 88 7.21 -1.20 10.72
CA THR A 88 8.16 -1.30 11.82
C THR A 88 8.62 -2.75 12.04
N GLU A 89 7.69 -3.71 12.08
CA GLU A 89 7.98 -5.14 12.23
C GLU A 89 8.85 -5.70 11.09
N GLN A 90 8.64 -5.22 9.87
CA GLN A 90 9.45 -5.58 8.69
C GLN A 90 10.81 -4.87 8.64
N GLY A 91 11.10 -3.97 9.57
CA GLY A 91 12.34 -3.18 9.60
C GLY A 91 12.36 -2.01 8.62
N TYR A 92 11.19 -1.55 8.17
CA TYR A 92 11.02 -0.39 7.29
C TYR A 92 10.77 0.94 8.00
N GLY A 93 10.53 0.92 9.32
CA GLY A 93 10.12 2.08 10.08
C GLY A 93 11.03 3.31 9.93
N GLY A 94 10.41 4.48 10.01
CA GLY A 94 11.08 5.74 10.32
C GLY A 94 10.30 6.49 11.41
N PRO A 95 10.97 7.25 12.30
CA PRO A 95 12.39 7.64 12.30
C PRO A 95 13.37 6.60 12.85
#